data_AF-A0A842JBY8-F1
#
_entry.id   AF-A0A842JBY8-F1
#
_cell.length_a   1.000
_cell.length_b   1.000
_cell.length_c   1.000
_cell.angle_alpha   90.00
_cell.angle_beta   90.00
_cell.angle_gamma   90.00
#
_symmetry.space_group_name_H-M   'P 1'
#
loop_
_entity.id
_entity.type
_entity.pdbx_description
1 polymer ?
#
loop_
_entity_poly.entity_id
_entity_poly.type
_entity_poly.pdbx_seq_one_letter_code
_entity_poly.pdbx_strand_id
1 'polypeptide(L)'
;MGEFSEKVFAVVREVPRGKVASYGQVARLVGAPRSARYVGYALHANPDPGAEVNNIPCHRIVFKDGGLCKGYAFGGAHVQREMLKEEGVTFADDEHVDMDACQWDGHGVDADGGDLPLAPPADFDWERELGD
;
A
#
# COMPACT_ATOMS: atom_id res chain seq x y z
N MET A 1 1.14 -2.00 20.21
CA MET A 1 1.65 -1.83 18.83
C MET A 1 2.92 -0.98 18.91
N GLY A 2 3.89 -1.13 18.03
CA GLY A 2 5.10 -0.29 18.05
C GLY A 2 4.95 0.93 17.14
N GLU A 3 5.70 2.00 17.41
CA GLU A 3 5.70 3.28 16.66
C GLU A 3 5.86 3.06 15.13
N PHE A 4 6.69 2.10 14.73
CA PHE A 4 6.86 1.75 13.31
C PHE A 4 5.58 1.21 12.67
N SER A 5 4.86 0.32 13.35
CA SER A 5 3.61 -0.26 12.83
C SER A 5 2.53 0.81 12.70
N GLU A 6 2.44 1.73 13.66
CA GLU A 6 1.50 2.85 13.61
C GLU A 6 1.75 3.76 12.40
N LYS A 7 3.02 4.08 12.11
CA LYS A 7 3.41 4.81 10.89
C LYS A 7 3.03 4.06 9.62
N VAL A 8 3.27 2.76 9.57
CA VAL A 8 2.85 1.90 8.43
C VAL A 8 1.35 1.97 8.24
N PHE A 9 0.56 1.83 9.31
CA PHE A 9 -0.90 1.86 9.21
C PHE A 9 -1.44 3.23 8.81
N ALA A 10 -0.80 4.32 9.26
CA ALA A 10 -1.16 5.67 8.81
C ALA A 10 -0.99 5.79 7.28
N VAL A 11 0.17 5.43 6.73
CA VAL A 11 0.41 5.46 5.28
C VAL A 11 -0.55 4.55 4.51
N VAL A 12 -0.83 3.35 5.02
CA VAL A 12 -1.70 2.38 4.33
C VAL A 12 -3.15 2.87 4.25
N ARG A 13 -3.64 3.65 5.21
CA ARG A 13 -4.97 4.26 5.16
C ARG A 13 -5.11 5.28 4.04
N GLU A 14 -4.01 5.94 3.67
CA GLU A 14 -4.00 6.94 2.60
C GLU A 14 -4.07 6.33 1.19
N VAL A 15 -3.80 5.03 1.04
CA VAL A 15 -3.86 4.36 -0.27
C VAL A 15 -5.30 4.38 -0.77
N PRO A 16 -5.63 5.10 -1.86
CA PRO A 16 -7.01 5.26 -2.30
C PRO A 16 -7.65 3.95 -2.76
N ARG A 17 -8.98 3.88 -2.69
CA ARG A 17 -9.74 2.78 -3.30
C ARG A 17 -9.43 2.70 -4.80
N GLY A 18 -9.17 1.50 -5.30
CA GLY A 18 -8.82 1.27 -6.70
C GLY A 18 -7.34 1.53 -7.02
N LYS A 19 -6.52 1.86 -6.02
CA LYS A 19 -5.07 1.98 -6.12
C LYS A 19 -4.36 0.99 -5.21
N VAL A 20 -3.12 0.68 -5.55
CA VAL A 20 -2.24 -0.21 -4.76
C VAL A 20 -0.90 0.43 -4.51
N ALA A 21 -0.22 0.02 -3.44
CA ALA A 21 1.15 0.42 -3.16
C ALA A 21 2.02 -0.82 -2.93
N SER A 22 3.31 -0.73 -3.24
CA SER A 22 4.23 -1.82 -2.91
C SER A 22 4.70 -1.74 -1.45
N TYR A 23 5.07 -2.87 -0.85
CA TYR A 23 5.72 -2.87 0.48
C TYR A 23 6.94 -1.95 0.55
N GLY A 24 7.71 -1.86 -0.54
CA GLY A 24 8.88 -0.97 -0.64
C GLY A 24 8.49 0.50 -0.68
N GLN A 25 7.42 0.85 -1.40
CA GLN A 25 6.88 2.20 -1.43
C GLN A 25 6.40 2.64 -0.04
N VAL A 26 5.62 1.82 0.65
CA VAL A 26 5.20 2.11 2.03
C VAL A 26 6.42 2.29 2.94
N ALA A 27 7.42 1.42 2.82
CA ALA A 27 8.66 1.52 3.61
C ALA A 27 9.39 2.85 3.39
N ARG A 28 9.40 3.37 2.16
CA ARG A 28 9.98 4.68 1.83
C ARG A 28 9.17 5.83 2.42
N LEU A 29 7.85 5.79 2.28
CA LEU A 29 6.93 6.82 2.80
C LEU A 29 6.98 6.95 4.32
N VAL A 30 7.22 5.85 5.05
CA VAL A 30 7.44 5.90 6.52
C VAL A 30 8.89 6.28 6.91
N GLY A 31 9.75 6.66 5.95
CA GLY A 31 11.13 7.07 6.19
C GLY A 31 12.11 5.90 6.45
N ALA A 32 11.76 4.67 6.04
CA ALA A 32 12.53 3.45 6.29
C ALA A 32 12.72 2.60 5.01
N PRO A 33 13.44 3.10 3.98
CA PRO A 33 13.48 2.54 2.62
C PRO A 33 13.96 1.08 2.47
N ARG A 34 14.53 0.47 3.52
CA ARG A 34 15.02 -0.92 3.54
C ARG A 34 14.18 -1.85 4.43
N SER A 35 13.01 -1.39 4.84
CA SER A 35 12.17 -2.07 5.84
C SER A 35 10.92 -2.72 5.26
N ALA A 36 10.87 -2.98 3.95
CA ALA A 36 9.71 -3.61 3.28
C ALA A 36 9.25 -4.91 3.97
N ARG A 37 10.20 -5.75 4.41
CA ARG A 37 9.89 -6.97 5.16
C ARG A 37 9.20 -6.69 6.51
N TYR A 38 9.62 -5.63 7.21
CA TYR A 38 9.00 -5.19 8.46
C TYR A 38 7.62 -4.58 8.24
N VAL A 39 7.40 -3.90 7.10
CA VAL A 39 6.05 -3.48 6.67
C VAL A 39 5.15 -4.71 6.54
N GLY A 40 5.62 -5.78 5.90
CA GLY A 40 4.90 -7.05 5.83
C GLY A 40 4.54 -7.62 7.21
N TYR A 41 5.47 -7.59 8.17
CA TYR A 41 5.19 -8.03 9.55
C TYR A 41 4.15 -7.13 10.25
N ALA A 42 4.21 -5.82 10.07
CA ALA A 42 3.21 -4.91 10.61
C ALA A 42 1.82 -5.21 10.03
N LEU A 43 1.72 -5.37 8.71
CA LEU A 43 0.45 -5.67 8.02
C LEU A 43 -0.11 -7.05 8.37
N HIS A 44 0.75 -8.04 8.61
CA HIS A 44 0.31 -9.35 9.11
C HIS A 44 -0.33 -9.26 10.50
N ALA A 45 0.09 -8.28 11.32
CA ALA A 45 -0.45 -7.99 12.64
C ALA A 45 -1.49 -6.84 12.63
N ASN A 46 -2.08 -6.53 11.46
CA ASN A 46 -3.07 -5.48 11.33
C ASN A 46 -4.27 -5.74 12.28
N PRO A 47 -4.57 -4.83 13.23
CA PRO A 47 -5.64 -5.02 14.19
C PRO A 47 -7.05 -4.81 13.62
N ASP A 48 -7.16 -4.14 12.47
CA ASP A 48 -8.43 -3.72 11.90
C ASP A 48 -8.42 -3.85 10.36
N PRO A 49 -8.36 -5.08 9.82
CA PRO A 49 -8.38 -5.32 8.38
C PRO A 49 -9.76 -5.04 7.79
N GLY A 50 -9.80 -4.39 6.63
CA GLY A 50 -11.04 -4.09 5.92
C GLY A 50 -10.85 -2.99 4.88
N ALA A 51 -11.93 -2.54 4.25
CA ALA A 51 -11.90 -1.52 3.20
C ALA A 51 -12.72 -0.26 3.52
N GLU A 52 -13.38 -0.21 4.70
CA GLU A 52 -14.16 0.95 5.13
C GLU A 52 -13.27 2.06 5.70
N VAL A 53 -13.84 3.26 5.86
CA VAL A 53 -13.13 4.51 6.21
C VAL A 53 -12.21 4.40 7.44
N ASN A 54 -12.56 3.58 8.44
CA ASN A 54 -11.77 3.45 9.66
C ASN A 54 -10.79 2.26 9.65
N ASN A 55 -10.93 1.34 8.69
CA ASN A 55 -10.08 0.16 8.61
C ASN A 55 -8.69 0.50 8.08
N ILE A 56 -7.78 -0.48 8.16
CA ILE A 56 -6.47 -0.45 7.54
C ILE A 56 -6.53 -1.37 6.30
N PRO A 57 -6.57 -0.81 5.07
CA PRO A 57 -6.79 -1.56 3.83
C PRO A 57 -5.52 -2.27 3.35
N CYS A 58 -5.03 -3.22 4.16
CA CYS A 58 -3.78 -3.92 3.90
C CYS A 58 -3.80 -4.80 2.64
N HIS A 59 -4.97 -5.13 2.07
CA HIS A 59 -5.10 -5.80 0.78
C HIS A 59 -4.61 -4.94 -0.38
N ARG A 60 -4.60 -3.60 -0.24
CA ARG A 60 -4.05 -2.66 -1.22
C ARG A 60 -2.53 -2.70 -1.32
N ILE A 61 -1.85 -3.47 -0.46
CA ILE A 61 -0.39 -3.57 -0.45
C ILE A 61 0.07 -4.86 -1.14
N VAL A 62 0.84 -4.73 -2.21
CA VAL A 62 1.29 -5.81 -3.10
C VAL A 62 2.81 -5.90 -3.20
N PHE A 63 3.34 -6.94 -3.86
CA PHE A 63 4.77 -7.04 -4.17
C PHE A 63 5.19 -6.00 -5.24
N LYS A 64 6.51 -5.76 -5.37
CA LYS A 64 7.06 -4.72 -6.28
C LYS A 64 6.63 -4.93 -7.74
N ASP A 65 6.46 -6.18 -8.14
CA ASP A 65 6.00 -6.63 -9.47
C ASP A 65 4.48 -6.68 -9.61
N GLY A 66 3.72 -6.19 -8.62
CA GLY A 66 2.25 -6.30 -8.59
C GLY A 66 1.74 -7.63 -8.06
N GLY A 67 2.63 -8.56 -7.69
CA GLY A 67 2.25 -9.88 -7.20
C GLY A 67 1.39 -9.82 -5.93
N LEU A 68 0.36 -10.66 -5.90
CA LEU A 68 -0.49 -10.87 -4.72
C LEU A 68 0.27 -11.60 -3.61
N CYS A 69 -0.09 -11.30 -2.36
CA CYS A 69 0.50 -11.93 -1.20
C CYS A 69 -0.06 -13.35 -1.02
N LYS A 70 0.72 -14.37 -1.42
CA LYS A 70 0.36 -15.79 -1.24
C LYS A 70 -0.02 -16.14 0.21
N GLY A 71 0.69 -15.55 1.17
CA GLY A 71 0.44 -15.70 2.60
C GLY A 71 -0.39 -14.58 3.22
N TYR A 72 -1.28 -13.93 2.47
CA TYR A 72 -2.11 -12.85 3.00
C TYR A 72 -2.86 -13.31 4.25
N ALA A 73 -2.62 -12.62 5.37
CA ALA A 73 -3.01 -13.06 6.70
C ALA A 73 -4.54 -13.24 6.85
N PHE A 74 -5.31 -12.53 6.03
CA PHE A 74 -6.76 -12.41 6.15
C PHE A 74 -7.50 -13.21 5.07
N GLY A 75 -6.98 -14.39 4.71
CA GLY A 75 -7.66 -15.34 3.79
C GLY A 75 -6.90 -15.72 2.53
N GLY A 76 -5.61 -15.38 2.44
CA GLY A 76 -4.74 -15.74 1.32
C GLY A 76 -4.93 -14.88 0.07
N ALA A 77 -4.13 -15.15 -0.97
CA ALA A 77 -4.09 -14.35 -2.19
C ALA A 77 -5.44 -14.25 -2.92
N HIS A 78 -6.28 -15.28 -2.86
CA HIS A 78 -7.63 -15.24 -3.45
C HIS A 78 -8.48 -14.14 -2.82
N VAL A 79 -8.52 -14.06 -1.48
CA VAL A 79 -9.31 -13.02 -0.79
C VAL A 79 -8.74 -11.64 -1.10
N GLN A 80 -7.42 -11.49 -1.12
CA GLN A 80 -6.79 -10.23 -1.53
C GLN A 80 -7.22 -9.81 -2.94
N ARG A 81 -7.23 -10.76 -3.90
CA ARG A 81 -7.65 -10.51 -5.29
C ARG A 81 -9.10 -10.02 -5.36
N GLU A 82 -10.02 -10.70 -4.68
CA GLU A 82 -11.44 -10.34 -4.71
C GLU A 82 -11.69 -8.96 -4.10
N MET A 83 -11.06 -8.63 -2.97
CA MET A 83 -11.17 -7.29 -2.38
C MET A 83 -10.64 -6.20 -3.34
N LEU A 84 -9.51 -6.45 -4.00
CA LEU A 84 -8.95 -5.53 -4.99
C LEU A 84 -9.86 -5.36 -6.22
N LYS A 85 -10.45 -6.45 -6.72
CA LYS A 85 -11.42 -6.41 -7.83
C LYS A 85 -12.67 -5.62 -7.46
N GLU A 86 -13.21 -5.80 -6.26
CA GLU A 86 -14.36 -5.04 -5.75
C GLU A 86 -14.08 -3.54 -5.67
N GLU A 87 -12.81 -3.16 -5.54
CA GLU A 87 -12.36 -1.77 -5.58
C GLU A 87 -12.08 -1.23 -7.00
N GLY A 88 -12.15 -2.07 -8.03
CA GLY A 88 -11.89 -1.70 -9.42
C GLY A 88 -10.42 -1.75 -9.83
N VAL A 89 -9.57 -2.45 -9.07
CA VAL A 89 -8.17 -2.66 -9.44
C VAL A 89 -8.09 -3.58 -10.66
N THR A 90 -7.28 -3.18 -11.63
CA THR A 90 -7.02 -3.96 -12.86
C THR A 90 -5.85 -4.90 -12.64
N PHE A 91 -5.87 -6.04 -13.32
CA PHE A 91 -4.86 -7.08 -13.18
C PHE A 91 -4.19 -7.39 -14.52
N ALA A 92 -2.87 -7.52 -14.49
CA ALA A 92 -2.09 -7.96 -15.65
C ALA A 92 -2.29 -9.45 -15.92
N ASP A 93 -2.45 -10.25 -14.85
CA ASP A 93 -2.77 -11.68 -14.91
C ASP A 93 -3.53 -12.17 -13.66
N ASP A 94 -3.57 -13.48 -13.43
CA ASP A 94 -4.27 -14.09 -12.29
C ASP A 94 -3.58 -13.85 -10.94
N GLU A 95 -2.28 -13.59 -10.93
CA GLU A 95 -1.47 -13.40 -9.73
C GLU A 95 -0.92 -11.96 -9.57
N HIS A 96 -0.98 -11.12 -10.59
CA HIS A 96 -0.38 -9.78 -10.60
C HIS A 96 -1.38 -8.66 -10.94
N VAL A 97 -1.33 -7.59 -10.15
CA VAL A 97 -1.99 -6.31 -10.42
C VAL A 97 -1.29 -5.61 -11.59
N ASP A 98 -2.06 -4.90 -12.41
CA ASP A 98 -1.50 -3.98 -13.40
C ASP A 98 -0.96 -2.73 -12.67
N MET A 99 0.34 -2.75 -12.38
CA MET A 99 1.00 -1.68 -11.63
C MET A 99 1.01 -0.36 -12.41
N ASP A 100 1.11 -0.38 -13.74
CA ASP A 100 1.11 0.83 -14.56
C ASP A 100 -0.23 1.58 -14.44
N ALA A 101 -1.34 0.84 -14.36
CA ALA A 101 -2.66 1.43 -14.20
C ALA A 101 -3.00 1.79 -12.74
N CYS A 102 -2.60 0.94 -11.78
CA CYS A 102 -3.13 0.96 -10.43
C CYS A 102 -2.15 1.39 -9.34
N GLN A 103 -0.86 1.57 -9.63
CA GLN A 103 0.08 2.03 -8.62
C GLN A 103 -0.30 3.43 -8.12
N TRP A 104 -0.28 3.59 -6.80
CA TRP A 104 -0.49 4.85 -6.11
C TRP A 104 0.75 5.74 -6.29
N ASP A 105 0.54 7.02 -6.51
CA ASP A 105 1.59 8.03 -6.70
C ASP A 105 2.14 8.58 -5.37
N GLY A 106 1.54 8.21 -4.23
CA GLY A 106 1.94 8.69 -2.91
C GLY A 106 1.20 9.95 -2.45
N HIS A 107 0.24 10.45 -3.22
CA HIS A 107 -0.61 11.56 -2.83
C HIS A 107 -1.98 11.06 -2.34
N GLY A 108 -2.36 11.44 -1.11
CA GLY A 108 -3.69 11.15 -0.59
C GLY A 108 -4.77 11.79 -1.45
N VAL A 109 -5.99 11.26 -1.39
CA VAL A 109 -7.15 11.98 -1.93
C VAL A 109 -7.38 13.21 -1.06
N ASP A 110 -7.42 14.40 -1.65
CA ASP A 110 -7.62 15.67 -0.94
C ASP A 110 -8.86 15.58 -0.03
N ALA A 111 -8.63 15.35 1.26
CA ALA A 111 -9.58 15.65 2.32
C ALA A 111 -9.18 17.01 2.88
N ASP A 112 -9.80 18.06 2.34
CA ASP A 112 -9.83 19.44 2.84
C ASP A 112 -8.87 19.77 4.01
N GLY A 113 -7.63 20.19 3.69
CA GLY A 113 -6.85 21.09 4.56
C GLY A 113 -6.16 20.52 5.80
N GLY A 114 -5.55 19.34 5.72
CA GLY A 114 -4.62 18.83 6.75
C GLY A 114 -3.15 19.01 6.36
N ASP A 115 -2.45 19.96 6.99
CA ASP A 115 -1.00 20.21 6.85
C ASP A 115 -0.16 19.06 7.43
N LEU A 116 -0.07 17.95 6.70
CA LEU A 116 0.91 16.90 6.96
C LEU A 116 1.64 16.59 5.66
N PRO A 117 2.94 16.94 5.53
CA PRO A 117 3.70 16.54 4.36
C PRO A 117 3.99 15.04 4.47
N LEU A 118 3.10 14.23 3.90
CA LEU A 118 3.29 12.78 3.71
C LEU A 118 3.73 12.43 2.29
N ALA A 119 3.72 13.41 1.38
CA ALA A 119 4.40 13.32 0.10
C ALA A 119 5.87 13.78 0.27
N PRO A 120 6.82 13.14 -0.41
CA PRO A 120 8.16 13.70 -0.50
C PRO A 120 8.11 15.06 -1.23
N PRO A 121 9.14 15.91 -1.06
CA PRO A 121 9.19 17.26 -1.64
C PRO A 121 8.81 17.29 -3.12
N ALA A 122 8.29 18.42 -3.61
CA ALA A 122 7.86 18.56 -5.01
C ALA A 122 8.99 18.33 -6.05
N ASP A 123 10.24 18.36 -5.61
CA ASP A 123 11.45 18.04 -6.37
C ASP A 123 11.94 16.58 -6.19
N PHE A 124 11.13 15.72 -5.58
CA PHE A 124 11.45 14.31 -5.39
C PHE A 124 11.28 13.51 -6.69
N ASP A 125 12.41 13.02 -7.18
CA ASP A 125 12.51 12.28 -8.44
C ASP A 125 12.08 10.82 -8.25
N TRP A 126 10.80 10.56 -8.51
CA TRP A 126 10.21 9.22 -8.44
C TRP A 126 10.85 8.25 -9.45
N GLU A 127 11.26 8.71 -10.63
CA GLU A 127 11.85 7.86 -11.68
C GLU A 127 13.23 7.33 -11.26
N ARG A 128 14.06 8.20 -10.69
CA ARG A 128 15.39 7.84 -10.17
C ARG A 128 15.32 6.89 -8.97
N GLU A 129 14.30 7.04 -8.15
CA GLU A 129 14.14 6.23 -6.94
C GLU A 129 13.47 4.88 -7.23
N LEU A 130 12.59 4.77 -8.23
CA LEU A 130 11.91 3.53 -8.63
C LEU A 130 12.74 2.63 -9.56
N GLY A 131 13.90 3.10 -10.05
CA GLY A 131 14.83 2.34 -10.90
C GLY A 131 15.76 1.36 -10.18
N ASP A 132 15.87 0.16 -10.77
CA ASP A 132 16.63 -1.07 -10.45
C ASP A 132 16.51 -1.65 -9.01
#